data_AF-A0A7Y8X2Z4-F1
#
_entry.id   AF-A0A7Y8X2Z4-F1
#
_cell.length_a   1.000
_cell.length_b   1.000
_cell.length_c   1.000
_cell.angle_alpha   90.00
_cell.angle_beta   90.00
_cell.angle_gamma   90.00
#
_symmetry.space_group_name_H-M   'P 1'
#
loop_
_entity.id
_entity.type
_entity.pdbx_description
1 polymer ?
#
loop_
_entity_poly.entity_id
_entity_poly.type
_entity_poly.pdbx_seq_one_letter_code
_entity_poly.pdbx_strand_id
1 'polypeptide(L)' 'PLTARGDGTRAASVTLPAHGTHSFRYLAAGDYWFNDETADGHDGTNSRLHT' A
#
# COMPACT_ATOMS: atom_id res chain seq x y z
N PRO A 1 6.61 -6.15 6.79
CA PRO A 1 6.92 -4.82 7.37
C PRO A 1 7.56 -3.93 6.30
N LEU A 2 7.46 -2.60 6.42
CA LEU A 2 8.07 -1.66 5.48
C LEU A 2 9.58 -1.51 5.74
N THR A 3 10.41 -1.80 4.73
CA THR A 3 11.87 -1.73 4.75
C THR A 3 12.37 -0.42 4.15
N ALA A 4 13.32 0.25 4.79
CA ALA A 4 13.91 1.49 4.29
C ALA A 4 14.76 1.24 3.03
N ARG A 5 14.71 2.17 2.07
CA ARG A 5 15.46 2.11 0.80
C ARG A 5 16.70 3.01 0.75
N GLY A 6 16.90 3.88 1.74
CA GLY A 6 18.05 4.81 1.81
C GLY A 6 17.83 6.16 1.11
N ASP A 7 16.76 6.30 0.32
CA ASP A 7 16.33 7.51 -0.37
C ASP A 7 15.22 8.28 0.40
N GLY A 8 15.04 7.95 1.67
CA GLY A 8 13.94 8.46 2.50
C GLY A 8 12.61 7.72 2.33
N THR A 9 12.50 6.80 1.35
CA THR A 9 11.30 5.98 1.16
C THR A 9 11.41 4.63 1.85
N ARG A 10 10.26 3.95 1.95
CA ARG A 10 10.15 2.59 2.49
C ARG A 10 9.29 1.74 1.57
N ALA A 11 9.48 0.42 1.61
CA ALA A 11 8.70 -0.50 0.80
C ALA A 11 8.46 -1.86 1.46
N ALA A 12 7.39 -2.52 1.04
CA ALA A 12 7.08 -3.89 1.37
C ALA A 12 6.84 -4.68 0.08
N SER A 13 7.14 -5.97 0.12
CA SER A 13 6.79 -6.90 -0.95
C SER A 13 5.89 -7.99 -0.38
N VAL A 14 4.83 -8.29 -1.10
CA VAL A 14 3.86 -9.33 -0.76
C VAL A 14 3.52 -10.11 -2.03
N THR A 15 3.24 -11.40 -1.88
CA THR A 15 2.72 -12.23 -2.98
C THR A 15 1.20 -12.22 -2.90
N LEU A 16 0.55 -11.90 -4.02
CA LEU A 16 -0.90 -11.87 -4.13
C LEU A 16 -1.35 -12.85 -5.23
N PRO A 17 -2.56 -13.44 -5.11
CA PRO A 17 -3.18 -14.14 -6.22
C PRO A 17 -3.35 -13.21 -7.44
N ALA A 18 -3.06 -13.74 -8.63
CA ALA A 18 -3.25 -13.02 -9.89
C ALA A 18 -4.74 -12.84 -10.23
N HIS A 19 -5.03 -11.91 -11.14
CA HIS A 19 -6.37 -11.61 -11.67
C HIS A 19 -7.37 -11.22 -10.58
N GLY A 20 -6.94 -10.35 -9.67
CA GLY A 20 -7.68 -9.98 -8.46
C GLY A 20 -7.64 -8.48 -8.18
N THR A 21 -8.60 -8.01 -7.40
CA THR A 21 -8.51 -6.70 -6.76
C THR A 21 -8.22 -6.87 -5.28
N HIS A 22 -7.18 -6.18 -4.81
CA HIS A 22 -6.77 -6.19 -3.42
C HIS A 22 -6.84 -4.79 -2.82
N SER A 23 -7.40 -4.68 -1.62
CA SER A 23 -7.40 -3.44 -0.85
C SER A 23 -6.19 -3.39 0.08
N PHE A 24 -5.53 -2.25 0.14
CA PHE A 24 -4.38 -2.05 1.03
C PHE A 24 -4.32 -0.62 1.57
N ARG A 25 -3.56 -0.43 2.66
CA ARG A 25 -3.27 0.86 3.29
C ARG A 25 -1.89 0.85 3.96
N TYR A 26 -1.32 2.02 4.19
CA TYR A 26 -0.09 2.18 4.97
C TYR A 26 -0.41 2.68 6.39
N LEU A 27 0.25 2.07 7.37
CA LEU A 27 0.25 2.52 8.76
C LEU A 27 1.53 3.31 9.04
N ALA A 28 1.40 4.61 9.25
CA ALA A 28 2.47 5.49 9.68
C ALA A 28 2.63 5.48 11.22
N ALA A 29 3.65 6.19 11.70
CA ALA A 29 3.78 6.51 13.11
C ALA A 29 2.57 7.33 13.60
N GLY A 30 2.25 7.19 14.89
CA GLY A 30 1.06 7.82 15.48
C GLY A 30 -0.25 7.16 15.06
N ASP A 31 -0.20 5.89 14.66
CA ASP A 31 -1.35 5.08 14.25
C ASP A 31 -2.17 5.68 13.09
N TYR A 32 -1.52 6.54 12.30
CA TYR A 32 -2.15 7.23 11.19
C TYR A 32 -2.15 6.33 9.95
N TRP A 33 -3.35 6.06 9.45
CA TRP A 33 -3.54 5.30 8.22
C TRP A 33 -3.73 6.22 7.02
N PHE A 34 -3.00 5.95 5.93
CA PHE A 34 -3.13 6.70 4.69
C PHE A 34 -3.06 5.79 3.45
N ASN A 35 -3.52 6.34 2.33
CA ASN A 35 -3.60 5.66 1.05
C ASN A 35 -2.37 5.98 0.19
N ASP A 36 -2.03 5.07 -0.71
CA ASP A 36 -1.04 5.32 -1.77
C ASP A 36 -1.68 6.10 -2.91
N GLU A 37 -1.21 7.32 -3.16
CA GLU A 37 -1.69 8.22 -4.22
C GLU A 37 -1.48 7.64 -5.63
N THR A 38 -0.56 6.68 -5.77
CA THR A 38 -0.22 6.04 -7.04
C THR A 38 -0.88 4.67 -7.22
N ALA A 39 -1.79 4.29 -6.32
CA ALA A 39 -2.57 3.06 -6.45
C ALA A 39 -3.44 3.05 -7.72
N ASP A 40 -3.77 1.87 -8.22
CA ASP A 40 -4.63 1.70 -9.40
C ASP A 40 -6.04 2.30 -9.20
N GLY A 41 -6.44 2.48 -7.94
CA GLY A 41 -7.63 3.24 -7.58
C GLY A 41 -7.78 3.39 -6.07
N HIS A 42 -8.86 4.06 -5.67
CA HIS A 42 -9.25 4.21 -4.28
C HIS A 42 -10.72 3.81 -4.08
N ASP A 43 -11.01 3.15 -2.97
CA ASP A 43 -12.36 2.80 -2.54
C ASP A 43 -12.53 3.21 -1.07
N GLY A 44 -13.16 4.38 -0.90
CA GLY A 44 -13.29 5.04 0.39
C GLY A 44 -11.93 5.24 1.06
N THR A 45 -11.73 4.56 2.19
CA THR A 45 -10.51 4.67 2.98
C THR A 45 -9.40 3.72 2.53
N ASN A 46 -9.54 3.00 1.41
CA ASN A 46 -8.55 2.03 0.95
C ASN A 46 -7.95 2.40 -0.42
N SER A 47 -6.68 2.06 -0.63
CA SER A 47 -6.09 1.94 -1.96
C SER A 47 -6.45 0.59 -2.59
N ARG A 48 -6.52 0.54 -3.92
CA ARG A 48 -6.77 -0.67 -4.73
C ARG A 48 -5.57 -1.01 -5.59
N LEU A 49 -5.27 -2.29 -5.68
CA LEU A 49 -4.31 -2.88 -6.61
C LEU A 49 -5.02 -3.94 -7.45
N HIS A 50 -4.81 -3.90 -8.75
CA HIS A 50 -5.22 -4.93 -9.70
C HIS A 50 -4.00 -5.76 -10.11
N THR A 51 -4.03 -7.04 -9.78
CA THR A 51 -3.01 -8.04 -10.15
C THR A 51 -3.52 -8.99 -11.21
#